data_AF-A0A820TNB2-F1
#
_entry.id   AF-A0A820TNB2-F1
#
_cell.length_a   1.000
_cell.length_b   1.000
_cell.length_c   1.000
_cell.angle_alpha   90.00
_cell.angle_beta   90.00
_cell.angle_gamma   90.00
#
_symmetry.space_group_name_H-M   'P 1'
#
loop_
_entity.id
_entity.type
_entity.pdbx_description
1 polymer ?
#
loop_
_entity_poly.entity_id
_entity_poly.type
_entity_poly.pdbx_seq_one_letter_code
_entity_poly.pdbx_strand_id
1 'polypeptide(L)'
;LLLRRTISYIHLAIFVFANRQQLQQQLDAFLAEQTISGLAIELRPTIALSQKICFVFSGQGPQWWAMGRQLYESEPVFTEWIQLIDNEMTKINNGEWRLLEELIEKKNEQESRINDTNIAQP
;
A
#
# COMPACT_ATOMS: atom_id res chain seq x y z
N LEU A 1 15.12 12.60 -0.24
CA LEU A 1 15.59 13.22 1.02
C LEU A 1 14.43 13.24 2.03
N LEU A 2 14.21 12.13 2.73
CA LEU A 2 13.26 12.09 3.84
C LEU A 2 13.93 12.77 5.04
N LEU A 3 13.55 14.02 5.32
CA LEU A 3 14.01 14.78 6.48
C LEU A 3 13.41 14.15 7.76
N ARG A 4 14.06 13.13 8.31
CA ARG A 4 13.69 12.58 9.61
C ARG A 4 14.30 13.45 10.71
N ARG A 5 13.56 14.47 11.15
CA ARG A 5 13.86 15.20 12.39
C ARG A 5 13.13 14.52 13.54
N THR A 6 13.86 13.77 14.35
CA THR A 6 13.30 13.17 15.57
C THR A 6 13.27 14.25 16.65
N ILE A 7 12.12 14.92 16.81
CA ILE A 7 11.85 15.78 17.96
C ILE A 7 10.71 15.13 18.74
N SER A 8 10.95 14.89 20.03
CA SER A 8 10.00 14.22 20.93
C SER A 8 8.90 15.19 21.36
N TYR A 9 7.86 15.33 20.55
CA TYR A 9 6.63 16.05 20.94
C TYR A 9 5.58 15.06 21.46
N ILE A 10 4.80 15.50 22.45
CA ILE A 10 3.72 14.72 23.09
C ILE A 10 2.51 14.56 22.14
N HIS A 11 2.38 15.45 21.15
CA HIS A 11 1.30 15.47 20.17
C HIS A 11 1.88 15.39 18.76
N LEU A 12 1.49 14.37 17.99
CA LEU A 12 1.82 14.24 16.57
C LEU A 12 0.54 14.19 15.74
N ALA A 13 0.45 15.06 14.74
CA ALA A 13 -0.58 15.04 13.70
C ALA A 13 0.07 14.65 12.36
N ILE A 14 -0.48 13.62 11.71
CA ILE A 14 0.01 13.11 10.42
C ILE A 14 -1.08 13.34 9.37
N PHE A 15 -0.71 13.99 8.26
CA PHE A 15 -1.60 14.32 7.16
C PHE A 15 -1.17 13.58 5.89
N VAL A 16 -2.13 12.93 5.23
CA VAL A 16 -1.96 12.34 3.89
C VAL A 16 -2.69 13.22 2.88
N PHE A 17 -1.96 13.72 1.88
CA PHE A 17 -2.46 14.66 0.89
C PHE A 17 -1.77 14.45 -0.47
N ALA A 18 -2.50 14.69 -1.56
CA ALA A 18 -2.01 14.58 -2.93
C ALA A 18 -1.41 15.89 -3.44
N ASN A 19 -1.81 17.03 -2.87
CA ASN A 19 -1.33 18.35 -3.30
C ASN A 19 -1.40 19.39 -2.17
N ARG A 20 -0.79 20.55 -2.41
CA ARG A 20 -0.69 21.65 -1.45
C ARG A 20 -2.06 22.20 -1.03
N GLN A 21 -3.01 22.34 -1.96
CA GLN A 21 -4.33 22.87 -1.66
C GLN A 21 -5.09 21.96 -0.69
N GLN A 22 -5.00 20.65 -0.89
CA GLN A 22 -5.58 19.66 0.02
C GLN A 22 -4.94 19.75 1.42
N LEU A 23 -3.62 19.87 1.51
CA LEU A 23 -2.95 20.05 2.80
C LEU A 23 -3.43 21.32 3.52
N GLN A 24 -3.58 22.43 2.80
CA GLN A 24 -4.08 23.69 3.39
C GLN A 24 -5.49 23.50 3.96
N GLN A 25 -6.39 22.90 3.18
CA GLN A 25 -7.76 22.61 3.65
C GLN A 25 -7.77 21.69 4.88
N GLN A 26 -6.93 20.66 4.91
CA GLN A 26 -6.80 19.77 6.07
C GLN A 26 -6.24 20.49 7.30
N LEU A 27 -5.29 21.41 7.14
CA LEU A 27 -4.75 22.21 8.24
C LEU A 27 -5.79 23.20 8.79
N ASP A 28 -6.54 23.86 7.92
CA ASP A 28 -7.61 24.80 8.33
C ASP A 28 -8.71 24.06 9.09
N ALA A 29 -9.14 22.90 8.60
CA ALA A 29 -10.10 22.04 9.29
C ALA A 29 -9.57 21.56 10.65
N PHE A 30 -8.26 21.31 10.76
CA PHE A 30 -7.64 20.82 11.99
C PHE A 30 -7.63 21.91 13.06
N LEU A 31 -7.28 23.14 12.67
CA LEU A 31 -7.33 24.31 13.54
C LEU A 31 -8.77 24.67 13.97
N ALA A 32 -9.76 24.36 13.13
CA ALA A 32 -11.18 24.53 13.44
C ALA A 32 -11.81 23.35 14.21
N GLU A 33 -11.00 22.37 14.67
CA GLU A 33 -11.44 21.16 15.37
C GLU A 33 -12.50 20.33 14.62
N GLN A 34 -12.46 20.38 13.28
CA GLN A 34 -13.37 19.62 12.41
C GLN A 34 -12.83 18.22 12.12
N THR A 35 -13.74 17.28 11.80
CA THR A 35 -13.36 15.93 11.41
C THR A 35 -12.66 15.93 10.06
N ILE A 36 -11.46 15.36 9.99
CA ILE A 36 -10.66 15.24 8.76
C ILE A 36 -10.49 13.77 8.41
N SER A 37 -10.91 13.40 7.20
CA SER A 37 -10.63 12.07 6.66
C SER A 37 -9.14 11.89 6.36
N GLY A 38 -8.55 10.79 6.83
CA GLY A 38 -7.12 10.50 6.65
C GLY A 38 -6.17 11.21 7.61
N LEU A 39 -6.69 11.89 8.63
CA LEU A 39 -5.87 12.45 9.72
C LEU A 39 -5.69 11.40 10.82
N ALA A 40 -4.43 11.12 11.17
CA ALA A 40 -4.08 10.37 12.38
C ALA A 40 -3.53 11.34 13.44
N ILE A 41 -4.18 11.38 14.60
CA ILE A 41 -3.71 12.10 15.79
C ILE A 41 -3.28 11.04 16.79
N GLU A 42 -1.99 10.98 17.11
CA GLU A 42 -1.47 10.09 18.14
C GLU A 42 -0.98 10.90 19.34
N LEU A 43 -1.49 10.55 20.53
CA LEU A 43 -0.86 10.91 21.81
C LEU A 43 0.25 9.88 22.06
N ARG A 44 1.50 10.23 21.75
CA ARG A 44 2.62 9.34 22.07
C ARG A 44 3.15 9.68 23.47
N PRO A 45 3.11 8.74 24.43
CA PRO A 45 3.89 8.91 25.64
C PRO A 45 5.37 9.05 25.26
N THR A 46 6.05 10.02 25.88
CA THR A 46 7.43 10.48 25.61
C THR A 46 8.49 9.36 25.63
N ILE A 47 8.14 8.16 26.08
CA ILE A 47 9.00 6.99 26.08
C ILE A 47 8.73 6.23 24.78
N ALA A 48 9.54 6.53 23.77
CA ALA A 48 9.66 5.73 22.56
C ALA A 48 10.19 4.34 22.92
N LEU A 49 9.34 3.48 23.47
CA LEU A 49 9.55 2.04 23.40
C LEU A 49 9.60 1.73 21.91
N SER A 50 10.74 1.23 21.43
CA SER A 50 10.87 0.71 20.08
C SER A 50 9.87 -0.43 19.94
N GLN A 51 8.65 -0.12 19.48
CA GLN A 51 7.65 -1.14 19.26
C GLN A 51 8.21 -2.10 18.23
N LYS A 52 8.26 -3.38 18.60
CA LYS A 52 8.66 -4.43 17.66
C LYS A 52 7.56 -4.55 16.63
N ILE A 53 7.91 -4.45 15.35
CA ILE A 53 6.98 -4.58 14.24
C ILE A 53 6.85 -6.07 13.90
N CYS A 54 5.61 -6.56 13.80
CA CYS A 54 5.30 -7.89 13.27
C CYS A 54 4.59 -7.72 11.92
N PHE A 55 5.11 -8.36 10.87
CA PHE A 55 4.44 -8.43 9.58
C PHE A 55 3.50 -9.63 9.57
N VAL A 56 2.21 -9.39 9.32
CA VAL A 56 1.19 -10.44 9.22
C VAL A 56 0.82 -10.63 7.74
N PHE A 57 1.05 -11.83 7.23
CA PHE A 57 0.66 -12.23 5.87
C PHE A 57 -0.61 -13.08 5.99
N SER A 58 -1.75 -12.52 5.60
CA SER A 58 -3.04 -13.23 5.59
C SER A 58 -3.11 -14.23 4.44
N GLY A 59 -3.92 -15.29 4.60
CA GLY A 59 -4.23 -16.22 3.51
C GLY A 59 -5.13 -15.63 2.42
N GLN A 60 -5.73 -16.50 1.60
CA GLN A 60 -6.68 -16.12 0.55
C GLN A 60 -7.97 -15.52 1.11
N GLY A 61 -8.57 -14.62 0.32
CA GLY A 61 -9.77 -13.86 0.67
C GLY A 61 -9.68 -12.37 0.32
N PRO A 62 -8.56 -11.66 0.59
CA PRO A 62 -8.48 -10.22 0.39
C PRO A 62 -8.01 -9.82 -1.01
N GLN A 63 -7.85 -10.76 -1.95
CA GLN A 63 -7.47 -10.44 -3.32
C GLN A 63 -8.63 -9.81 -4.10
N TRP A 64 -8.32 -8.85 -4.97
CA TRP A 64 -9.31 -8.16 -5.80
C TRP A 64 -8.69 -7.77 -7.16
N TRP A 65 -9.53 -7.61 -8.18
CA TRP A 65 -9.09 -7.20 -9.52
C TRP A 65 -8.45 -5.82 -9.48
N ALA A 66 -7.30 -5.64 -10.14
CA ALA A 66 -6.52 -4.40 -10.15
C ALA A 66 -5.76 -4.06 -8.86
N MET A 67 -5.68 -4.99 -7.89
CA MET A 67 -4.79 -4.80 -6.75
C MET A 67 -3.34 -4.60 -7.19
N GLY A 68 -2.65 -3.65 -6.56
CA GLY A 68 -1.25 -3.36 -6.84
C GLY A 68 -0.97 -2.57 -8.14
N ARG A 69 -1.97 -2.26 -8.99
CA ARG A 69 -1.72 -1.50 -10.24
C ARG A 69 -1.15 -0.11 -10.00
N GLN A 70 -1.71 0.63 -9.05
CA GLN A 70 -1.18 1.94 -8.71
C GLN A 70 0.26 1.85 -8.21
N LEU A 71 0.58 0.83 -7.38
CA LEU A 71 1.95 0.59 -6.90
C LEU A 71 2.89 0.20 -8.05
N TYR A 72 2.41 -0.60 -9.01
CA TYR A 72 3.18 -0.95 -10.20
C TYR A 72 3.52 0.27 -11.06
N GLU A 73 2.62 1.25 -11.14
CA GLU A 73 2.81 2.49 -11.89
C GLU A 73 3.68 3.51 -11.14
N SER A 74 3.59 3.60 -9.81
CA SER A 74 4.19 4.68 -9.03
C SER A 74 5.38 4.29 -8.14
N GLU A 75 5.55 3.01 -7.79
CA GLU A 75 6.56 2.55 -6.82
C GLU A 75 7.59 1.60 -7.45
N PRO A 76 8.79 2.09 -7.82
CA PRO A 76 9.80 1.29 -8.52
C PRO A 76 10.19 0.00 -7.80
N VAL A 77 10.27 0.03 -6.46
CA VAL A 77 10.58 -1.15 -5.66
C VAL A 77 9.51 -2.22 -5.81
N PHE A 78 8.23 -1.84 -5.86
CA PHE A 78 7.15 -2.80 -6.08
C PHE A 78 7.24 -3.40 -7.48
N THR A 79 7.47 -2.57 -8.50
CA THR A 79 7.64 -2.98 -9.90
C THR A 79 8.78 -3.99 -10.07
N GLU A 80 9.94 -3.74 -9.47
CA GLU A 80 11.09 -4.64 -9.51
C GLU A 80 10.77 -6.01 -8.90
N TRP A 81 10.16 -6.02 -7.72
CA TRP A 81 9.84 -7.27 -7.02
C TRP A 81 8.75 -8.07 -7.72
N ILE A 82 7.69 -7.44 -8.21
CA ILE A 82 6.60 -8.16 -8.87
C ILE A 82 7.05 -8.75 -10.21
N GLN A 83 7.95 -8.08 -10.94
CA GLN A 83 8.57 -8.63 -12.15
C GLN A 83 9.47 -9.83 -11.85
N LEU A 84 10.24 -9.77 -10.76
CA LEU A 84 11.04 -10.92 -10.31
C LEU A 84 10.13 -12.11 -9.97
N ILE A 85 9.07 -11.88 -9.19
CA ILE A 85 8.12 -12.93 -8.81
C ILE A 85 7.46 -13.53 -10.04
N ASP A 86 7.01 -12.72 -11.00
CA ASP A 86 6.41 -13.19 -12.25
C ASP A 86 7.36 -14.11 -13.04
N ASN A 87 8.63 -13.74 -13.14
CA ASN A 87 9.65 -14.55 -13.81
C ASN A 87 9.88 -15.89 -13.12
N GLU A 88 9.95 -15.92 -11.78
CA GLU A 88 10.12 -17.18 -11.03
C GLU A 88 8.87 -18.07 -11.11
N MET A 89 7.68 -17.49 -10.99
CA MET A 89 6.41 -18.20 -11.11
C MET A 89 6.24 -18.83 -12.49
N THR A 90 6.59 -18.10 -13.55
CA THR A 90 6.55 -18.58 -14.94
C THR A 90 7.44 -19.82 -15.13
N LYS A 91 8.57 -19.91 -14.42
CA LYS A 91 9.43 -21.11 -14.46
C LYS A 91 8.78 -22.29 -13.74
N ILE A 92 8.13 -22.04 -12.60
CA ILE A 92 7.52 -23.09 -11.76
C ILE A 92 6.29 -23.69 -12.44
N ASN A 93 5.46 -22.86 -13.08
CA ASN A 93 4.24 -23.28 -13.76
C ASN A 93 4.44 -23.62 -15.25
N ASN A 94 5.68 -23.77 -15.73
CA ASN A 94 6.03 -24.02 -17.13
C ASN A 94 5.44 -23.01 -18.14
N GLY A 95 5.16 -21.79 -17.71
CA GLY A 95 4.57 -20.74 -18.53
C GLY A 95 3.08 -20.90 -18.81
N GLU A 96 2.36 -21.72 -18.03
CA GLU A 96 0.90 -21.87 -18.14
C GLU A 96 0.15 -20.54 -17.94
N TRP A 97 0.68 -19.65 -17.10
CA TRP A 97 0.14 -18.32 -16.87
C TRP A 97 1.18 -17.38 -16.27
N ARG A 98 0.91 -16.06 -16.33
CA ARG A 98 1.76 -15.01 -15.77
C ARG A 98 1.02 -14.18 -14.73
N LEU A 99 1.70 -13.84 -13.64
CA LEU A 99 1.16 -13.03 -12.56
C LEU A 99 0.89 -11.60 -13.03
N LEU A 100 1.79 -11.03 -13.82
CA LEU A 100 1.64 -9.69 -14.37
C LEU A 100 0.46 -9.58 -15.33
N GLU A 101 0.18 -10.65 -16.09
CA GLU A 101 -0.98 -10.69 -16.97
C GLU A 101 -2.28 -10.52 -16.16
N GLU A 102 -2.42 -11.29 -15.07
CA GLU A 102 -3.60 -11.25 -14.20
C GLU A 102 -3.71 -9.95 -13.38
N LEU A 103 -2.61 -9.47 -12.80
CA LEU A 103 -2.63 -8.30 -11.94
C LEU A 103 -2.68 -6.97 -12.71
N ILE A 104 -1.92 -6.87 -13.80
CA ILE A 104 -1.61 -5.58 -14.44
C ILE A 104 -2.24 -5.46 -15.83
N GLU A 105 -2.12 -6.49 -16.68
CA GLU A 105 -2.46 -6.36 -18.11
C GLU A 105 -3.97 -6.49 -18.39
N LYS A 106 -4.69 -7.32 -17.61
CA LYS A 106 -6.13 -7.53 -17.80
C LYS A 106 -6.98 -6.32 -17.45
N LYS A 107 -7.50 -5.64 -18.49
CA LYS A 107 -8.27 -4.40 -18.34
C LYS A 107 -9.72 -4.59 -17.86
N ASN A 108 -10.27 -5.79 -17.92
CA ASN A 108 -11.64 -6.08 -17.49
C ASN A 108 -11.63 -7.01 -16.27
N GLU A 109 -12.47 -6.71 -15.28
CA GLU A 109 -12.68 -7.56 -14.10
C GLU A 109 -13.26 -8.92 -14.47
N GLN A 110 -14.16 -8.96 -15.46
CA GLN A 110 -14.84 -10.20 -15.89
C GLN A 110 -13.88 -11.22 -16.50
N GLU A 111 -12.73 -10.77 -16.98
CA GLU A 111 -11.70 -11.62 -17.60
C GLU A 111 -10.63 -12.04 -16.57
N SER A 112 -10.67 -11.48 -15.38
CA SER A 112 -9.71 -11.73 -14.30
C SER A 112 -9.90 -13.12 -13.71
N ARG A 113 -8.80 -13.87 -13.58
CA ARG A 113 -8.78 -15.16 -12.87
C ARG A 113 -8.30 -15.01 -11.43
N ILE A 114 -8.20 -13.79 -10.91
CA ILE A 114 -7.60 -13.53 -9.58
C ILE A 114 -8.31 -14.23 -8.42
N ASN A 115 -9.55 -14.70 -8.63
CA ASN A 115 -10.31 -15.46 -7.63
C ASN A 115 -10.20 -16.99 -7.80
N ASP A 116 -9.59 -17.47 -8.88
CA ASP A 116 -9.34 -18.89 -9.09
C ASP A 116 -8.26 -19.35 -8.11
N THR A 117 -8.48 -20.46 -7.40
CA THR A 117 -7.59 -20.89 -6.30
C THR A 117 -6.13 -21.07 -6.72
N ASN A 118 -5.90 -21.59 -7.94
CA ASN A 118 -4.55 -21.80 -8.50
C ASN A 118 -3.85 -20.51 -8.96
N ILE A 119 -4.56 -19.38 -8.98
CA ILE A 119 -4.01 -18.04 -9.27
C ILE A 119 -3.93 -17.21 -8.00
N ALA A 120 -4.95 -17.28 -7.15
CA ALA A 120 -5.03 -16.55 -5.88
C ALA A 120 -4.02 -17.04 -4.83
N GLN A 121 -3.67 -18.33 -4.88
CA GLN A 121 -2.61 -18.95 -4.09
C GLN A 121 -1.63 -19.71 -5.01
N PRO A 122 -0.69 -19.00 -5.65
CA PRO A 122 0.32 -19.59 -6.53
C PRO A 122 1.35 -20.44 -5.81
#